data_AF-A0A7V9F7V3-F1
#
_entry.id   AF-A0A7V9F7V3-F1
#
_cell.length_a   1.000
_cell.length_b   1.000
_cell.length_c   1.000
_cell.angle_alpha   90.00
_cell.angle_beta   90.00
_cell.angle_gamma   90.00
#
_symmetry.space_group_name_H-M   'P 1'
#
loop_
_entity.id
_entity.type
_entity.pdbx_description
1 polymer ?
#
loop_
_entity_poly.entity_id
_entity_poly.type
_entity_poly.pdbx_seq_one_letter_code
_entity_poly.pdbx_strand_id
1 'polypeptide(L)'
;MAYQRADEELSTGYDVVFDATNYSRAQRDILRMNANRQGAHSAVIFVVVPAEECRERWRANRSSGARYEVGDEDFERVIDRFDPPRADERVILFLPGMSVKDLMTGLTHV
;
A
#
# COMPACT_ATOMS: atom_id res chain seq x y z
N MET A 1 -6.19 16.51 0.72
CA MET A 1 -5.85 16.12 2.11
C MET A 1 -4.66 15.14 2.13
N ALA A 2 -4.83 13.81 2.05
CA ALA A 2 -3.71 12.87 2.25
C ALA A 2 -2.60 12.95 1.18
N TYR A 3 -2.93 12.94 -0.12
CA TYR A 3 -1.94 13.06 -1.20
C TYR A 3 -1.18 14.40 -1.18
N GLN A 4 -1.85 15.49 -0.81
CA GLN A 4 -1.22 16.81 -0.66
C GLN A 4 -0.23 16.82 0.48
N ARG A 5 -0.61 16.26 1.64
CA ARG A 5 0.31 16.14 2.77
C ARG A 5 1.55 15.33 2.40
N ALA A 6 1.39 14.21 1.69
CA ALA A 6 2.53 13.43 1.23
C ALA A 6 3.48 14.24 0.32
N ASP A 7 2.91 15.03 -0.59
CA ASP A 7 3.68 15.91 -1.48
C ASP A 7 4.40 17.04 -0.72
N GLU A 8 3.75 17.63 0.28
CA GLU A 8 4.33 18.65 1.18
C GLU A 8 5.52 18.08 1.96
N GLU A 9 5.35 16.93 2.61
CA GLU A 9 6.42 16.28 3.39
C GLU A 9 7.62 15.91 2.48
N LEU A 10 7.34 15.37 1.28
CA LEU A 10 8.38 15.10 0.28
C LEU A 10 9.13 16.36 -0.14
N SER A 11 8.42 17.49 -0.32
CA SER A 11 9.04 18.77 -0.72
C SER A 11 9.98 19.34 0.35
N THR A 12 9.82 18.93 1.62
CA THR A 12 10.71 19.30 2.72
C THR A 12 11.91 18.36 2.89
N GLY A 13 12.01 17.32 2.07
CA GLY A 13 13.11 16.35 2.08
C GLY A 13 12.90 15.15 2.99
N TYR A 14 11.69 14.91 3.50
CA TYR A 14 11.37 13.69 4.25
C TYR A 14 11.07 12.50 3.33
N ASP A 15 11.45 11.31 3.78
CA ASP A 15 10.92 10.07 3.23
C ASP A 15 9.47 9.86 3.70
N VAL A 16 8.59 9.44 2.79
CA VAL A 16 7.17 9.28 3.07
C VAL A 16 6.72 7.84 2.82
N VAL A 17 6.14 7.22 3.85
CA VAL A 17 5.35 5.99 3.72
C VAL A 17 3.87 6.36 3.60
N PHE A 18 3.25 6.00 2.48
CA PHE A 18 1.84 6.26 2.24
C PHE A 18 0.99 5.01 2.49
N ASP A 19 0.52 4.85 3.74
CA ASP A 19 -0.28 3.71 4.18
C ASP A 19 -1.77 3.92 3.89
N ALA A 20 -2.18 3.60 2.66
CA ALA A 20 -3.57 3.54 2.23
C ALA A 20 -3.76 2.36 1.28
N THR A 21 -5.01 1.96 1.04
CA THR A 21 -5.33 0.73 0.29
C THR A 21 -4.72 0.71 -1.13
N ASN A 22 -4.69 1.85 -1.84
CA ASN A 22 -4.06 2.04 -3.16
C ASN A 22 -4.20 0.82 -4.11
N TYR A 23 -5.42 0.27 -4.18
CA TYR A 23 -5.70 -1.02 -4.79
C TYR A 23 -5.67 -0.99 -6.32
N SER A 24 -5.64 0.19 -6.94
CA SER A 24 -5.53 0.34 -8.39
C SER A 24 -4.21 1.00 -8.78
N ARG A 25 -3.71 0.66 -9.98
CA ARG A 25 -2.53 1.32 -10.56
C ARG A 25 -2.70 2.83 -10.67
N ALA A 26 -3.89 3.32 -11.04
CA ALA A 26 -4.14 4.77 -11.16
C ALA A 26 -3.90 5.51 -9.83
N GLN A 27 -4.28 4.92 -8.68
CA GLN A 27 -4.00 5.51 -7.37
C GLN A 27 -2.50 5.53 -7.05
N ARG A 28 -1.79 4.45 -7.38
CA ARG A 28 -0.32 4.38 -7.20
C ARG A 28 0.43 5.33 -8.14
N ASP A 29 -0.06 5.52 -9.36
CA ASP A 29 0.52 6.42 -10.35
C ASP A 29 0.45 7.88 -9.87
N ILE A 30 -0.61 8.28 -9.16
CA ILE A 30 -0.69 9.62 -8.53
C ILE A 30 0.49 9.83 -7.55
N LEU A 31 0.77 8.84 -6.69
CA LEU A 31 1.89 8.91 -5.74
C LEU A 31 3.24 8.95 -6.45
N ARG A 32 3.41 8.11 -7.48
CA ARG A 32 4.63 8.09 -8.30
C ARG A 32 4.87 9.42 -9.00
N MET A 33 3.82 10.02 -9.55
CA MET A 33 3.90 11.34 -10.18
C MET A 33 4.28 12.43 -9.18
N ASN A 34 3.71 12.41 -7.97
CA ASN A 34 4.07 13.35 -6.91
C ASN A 34 5.54 13.20 -6.50
N ALA A 35 6.00 11.97 -6.25
CA ALA A 35 7.41 11.71 -5.92
C ALA A 35 8.35 12.20 -7.04
N ASN A 36 8.07 11.84 -8.29
CA ASN A 36 8.87 12.28 -9.44
C ASN A 36 8.94 13.81 -9.58
N ARG A 37 7.83 14.51 -9.31
CA ARG A 37 7.78 15.98 -9.35
C ARG A 37 8.70 16.63 -8.30
N GLN A 38 8.85 15.99 -7.14
CA GLN A 38 9.76 16.44 -6.09
C GLN A 38 11.20 15.92 -6.28
N GLY A 39 11.48 15.21 -7.38
CA GLY A 39 12.79 14.59 -7.62
C GLY A 39 13.08 13.38 -6.72
N ALA A 40 12.07 12.85 -6.03
CA ALA A 40 12.20 11.69 -5.16
C ALA A 40 11.99 10.37 -5.93
N HIS A 41 12.58 9.31 -5.42
CA HIS A 41 12.31 7.95 -5.88
C HIS A 41 11.06 7.39 -5.19
N SER A 42 10.36 6.47 -5.87
CA SER A 42 9.21 5.77 -5.32
C SER A 42 9.33 4.26 -5.53
N ALA A 43 8.83 3.49 -4.57
CA ALA A 43 8.69 2.04 -4.65
C ALA A 43 7.32 1.61 -4.10
N VAL A 44 6.82 0.46 -4.54
CA VAL A 44 5.58 -0.13 -4.03
C VAL A 44 5.92 -1.32 -3.13
N ILE A 45 5.57 -1.23 -1.85
CA ILE A 45 5.60 -2.39 -0.95
C ILE A 45 4.32 -3.18 -1.20
N PHE A 46 4.44 -4.36 -1.82
CA PHE A 46 3.31 -5.24 -2.07
C PHE A 46 3.23 -6.32 -0.99
N VAL A 47 2.28 -6.14 -0.07
CA VAL A 47 1.92 -7.14 0.95
C VAL A 47 1.09 -8.23 0.28
N VAL A 48 1.71 -9.38 0.04
CA VAL A 48 1.07 -10.49 -0.67
C VAL A 48 0.24 -11.30 0.32
N VAL A 49 -1.08 -11.08 0.28
CA VAL A 49 -2.05 -11.83 1.08
C VAL A 49 -3.13 -12.38 0.14
N PRO A 50 -3.43 -13.70 0.21
CA PRO A 50 -4.54 -14.27 -0.57
C PRO A 50 -5.88 -13.61 -0.25
N ALA A 51 -6.76 -13.47 -1.25
CA ALA A 51 -8.07 -12.85 -1.08
C ALA A 51 -8.93 -13.55 -0.02
N GLU A 52 -8.86 -14.88 0.08
CA GLU A 52 -9.61 -15.63 1.10
C GLU A 52 -9.11 -15.31 2.51
N GLU A 53 -7.80 -15.18 2.71
CA GLU A 53 -7.24 -14.79 4.00
C GLU A 53 -7.67 -13.36 4.38
N CYS A 54 -7.75 -12.44 3.41
CA CYS A 54 -8.32 -11.11 3.63
C CYS A 54 -9.80 -11.18 4.08
N ARG A 55 -10.60 -12.04 3.44
CA ARG A 55 -12.02 -12.27 3.78
C ARG A 55 -12.17 -12.83 5.20
N GLU A 56 -11.37 -13.84 5.55
CA GLU A 56 -11.36 -14.44 6.89
C GLU A 56 -11.01 -13.41 7.97
N ARG A 57 -9.93 -12.64 7.77
CA ARG A 57 -9.50 -11.59 8.69
C ARG A 57 -10.55 -10.50 8.86
N TRP A 58 -11.23 -10.12 7.78
CA TRP A 58 -12.30 -9.13 7.81
C TRP A 58 -13.54 -9.63 8.58
N ARG A 59 -13.98 -10.87 8.34
CA ARG A 59 -15.07 -11.51 9.12
C ARG A 59 -14.72 -11.62 10.61
N ALA A 60 -13.51 -12.06 10.92
CA ALA A 60 -13.03 -12.14 12.31
C ALA A 60 -12.98 -10.77 12.99
N ASN A 61 -12.61 -9.71 12.24
CA ASN A 61 -12.63 -8.35 12.76
C ASN A 61 -14.04 -7.87 13.13
N ARG A 62 -15.06 -8.20 12.32
CA ARG A 62 -16.46 -7.87 12.65
C ARG A 62 -16.93 -8.49 13.95
N SER A 63 -16.54 -9.74 14.21
CA SER A 63 -16.92 -10.42 15.45
C SER A 63 -16.17 -9.89 16.68
N SER A 64 -14.91 -9.48 16.51
CA SER A 64 -14.04 -9.08 17.63
C SER A 64 -14.00 -7.58 17.92
N GLY A 65 -14.28 -6.73 16.91
CA GLY A 65 -14.12 -5.28 17.01
C GLY A 65 -12.66 -4.83 17.19
N ALA A 66 -11.68 -5.68 16.87
CA ALA A 66 -10.26 -5.41 17.14
C ALA A 66 -9.69 -4.24 16.31
N ARG A 67 -10.31 -3.92 15.18
CA ARG A 67 -9.95 -2.84 14.24
C ARG A 67 -11.21 -2.17 13.72
N TYR A 68 -11.04 -1.01 13.06
CA TYR A 68 -12.11 -0.33 12.35
C TYR A 68 -12.86 -1.28 11.41
N GLU A 69 -14.19 -1.21 11.43
CA GLU A 69 -15.03 -2.04 10.60
C GLU A 69 -15.12 -1.47 9.18
N VAL A 70 -14.80 -2.29 8.19
CA VAL A 70 -14.99 -1.98 6.77
C VAL A 70 -16.34 -2.56 6.33
N GLY A 71 -17.18 -1.76 5.67
CA GLY A 71 -18.47 -2.24 5.14
C GLY A 71 -18.31 -3.23 3.99
N ASP A 72 -19.35 -4.04 3.74
CA ASP A 72 -19.32 -5.08 2.69
C ASP A 72 -19.00 -4.48 1.32
N GLU A 73 -19.69 -3.40 0.94
CA GLU A 73 -19.53 -2.77 -0.38
C GLU A 73 -18.10 -2.25 -0.61
N ASP A 74 -17.49 -1.67 0.44
CA ASP A 74 -16.12 -1.14 0.35
C ASP A 74 -15.11 -2.28 0.25
N PHE A 75 -15.31 -3.36 1.00
CA PHE A 75 -14.44 -4.53 0.98
C PHE A 75 -14.51 -5.24 -0.38
N GLU A 76 -15.71 -5.58 -0.86
CA GLU A 76 -15.89 -6.26 -2.14
C GLU A 76 -15.39 -5.41 -3.31
N ARG A 77 -15.62 -4.09 -3.27
CA ARG A 77 -15.09 -3.19 -4.30
C ARG A 77 -13.57 -3.24 -4.39
N VAL A 78 -12.86 -3.37 -3.27
CA VAL A 78 -11.40 -3.49 -3.27
C VAL A 78 -10.97 -4.85 -3.81
N ILE A 79 -11.62 -5.94 -3.39
CA ILE A 79 -11.29 -7.29 -3.88
C ILE A 79 -11.51 -7.39 -5.40
N ASP A 80 -12.65 -6.93 -5.90
CA ASP A 80 -13.01 -7.07 -7.31
C ASP A 80 -12.20 -6.18 -8.24
N ARG A 81 -11.73 -5.02 -7.75
CA ARG A 81 -11.02 -4.01 -8.55
C ARG A 81 -9.53 -3.96 -8.26
N PHE A 82 -9.00 -4.93 -7.50
CA PHE A 82 -7.59 -4.98 -7.19
C PHE A 82 -6.76 -5.18 -8.47
N ASP A 83 -5.86 -4.25 -8.74
CA ASP A 83 -4.90 -4.31 -9.85
C ASP A 83 -3.49 -4.48 -9.25
N PRO A 84 -2.92 -5.69 -9.30
CA PRO A 84 -1.63 -5.97 -8.66
C PRO A 84 -0.52 -5.11 -9.26
N PRO A 85 0.48 -4.72 -8.45
CA PRO A 85 1.56 -3.91 -8.95
C PRO A 85 2.44 -4.68 -9.94
N ARG A 86 2.97 -3.96 -10.93
CA ARG A 86 3.78 -4.51 -12.02
C ARG A 86 5.25 -4.13 -11.85
N ALA A 87 6.12 -4.81 -12.60
CA ALA A 87 7.57 -4.64 -12.48
C ALA A 87 8.06 -3.20 -12.70
N ASP A 88 7.36 -2.41 -13.52
CA ASP A 88 7.67 -1.00 -13.77
C ASP A 88 7.40 -0.08 -12.56
N GLU A 89 6.73 -0.58 -11.52
CA GLU A 89 6.38 0.18 -10.31
C GLU A 89 7.44 0.05 -9.19
N ARG A 90 8.61 -0.57 -9.46
CA ARG A 90 9.66 -0.87 -8.49
C ARG A 90 9.09 -1.54 -7.23
N VAL A 91 8.65 -2.79 -7.41
CA VAL A 91 7.91 -3.54 -6.39
C VAL A 91 8.86 -4.23 -5.41
N ILE A 92 8.60 -4.05 -4.12
CA ILE A 92 9.22 -4.81 -3.04
C ILE A 92 8.15 -5.76 -2.49
N LEU A 93 8.37 -7.06 -2.66
CA LEU A 93 7.42 -8.07 -2.20
C LEU A 93 7.57 -8.29 -0.69
N PHE A 94 6.45 -8.28 0.03
CA PHE A 94 6.37 -8.71 1.40
C PHE A 94 5.47 -9.95 1.48
N LEU A 95 6.11 -11.12 1.54
CA LEU A 95 5.47 -12.42 1.49
C LEU A 95 5.10 -12.93 2.89
N PRO A 96 4.12 -13.84 3.00
CA PRO A 96 3.82 -14.52 4.26
C PRO A 96 5.08 -15.17 4.86
N GLY A 97 5.30 -14.95 6.15
CA GLY A 97 6.46 -15.46 6.89
C GLY A 97 7.70 -14.55 6.86
N MET A 98 7.71 -13.48 6.05
CA MET A 98 8.78 -12.48 6.11
C MET A 98 8.67 -11.63 7.38
N SER A 99 9.82 -11.24 7.93
CA SER A 99 9.92 -10.28 9.02
C SER A 99 10.02 -8.85 8.47
N VAL A 100 9.74 -7.86 9.32
CA VAL A 100 9.98 -6.44 8.97
C VAL A 100 11.45 -6.20 8.61
N LYS A 101 12.39 -6.93 9.23
CA LYS A 101 13.81 -6.81 8.91
C LYS A 101 14.11 -7.23 7.46
N ASP A 102 13.43 -8.26 6.97
CA ASP A 102 13.56 -8.70 5.57
C ASP A 102 13.05 -7.62 4.61
N LEU A 103 11.93 -6.97 4.95
CA LEU A 103 11.41 -5.83 4.21
C LEU A 103 12.39 -4.65 4.18
N MET A 104 12.97 -4.29 5.33
CA MET A 104 13.91 -3.16 5.45
C MET A 104 15.15 -3.34 4.56
N THR A 105 15.60 -4.57 4.34
CA THR A 105 16.71 -4.88 3.44
C THR A 105 16.37 -4.57 1.97
N GLY A 106 15.10 -4.70 1.57
CA GLY A 106 14.64 -4.30 0.24
C GLY A 106 14.57 -2.80 0.04
N LEU A 107 14.35 -2.02 1.12
CA LEU A 107 14.20 -0.57 1.07
C LEU A 107 15.54 0.18 0.96
N THR A 108 16.66 -0.43 1.37
CA THR A 108 18.01 0.17 1.27
C THR A 108 18.50 0.40 -0.17
N HIS A 109 17.74 0.02 -1.18
CA HIS A 109 18.07 0.16 -2.61
C HIS A 109 17.07 1.04 -3.39
N VAL A 110 16.22 1.78 -2.69
CA VAL A 110 15.21 2.68 -3.29
C VAL A 110 15.80 4.04 -3.62
#